data_AF-A0A1A5P297-F1
#
_entry.id   AF-A0A1A5P297-F1
#
_cell.length_a   1.000
_cell.length_b   1.000
_cell.length_c   1.000
_cell.angle_alpha   90.00
_cell.angle_beta   90.00
_cell.angle_gamma   90.00
#
_symmetry.space_group_name_H-M   'P 1'
#
loop_
_entity.id
_entity.type
_entity.pdbx_description
1 polymer ?
#
loop_
_entity_poly.entity_id
_entity_poly.type
_entity_poly.pdbx_seq_one_letter_code
_entity_poly.pdbx_strand_id
1 'polypeptide(L)'
;MTLWTSLEPASTTVDPGGGATVRLRVRNTGDVVDEYRFEPVGDLAPWARVEPQSLRLYPGTTGTVEVSFAPPRTSDVAAGPHPYAVRITPTEQPEATVVPEGNVTVTPFTEVRAELVPPVVKGRLRGRPKLAVDNLGNTRVTASLAGSDNGDQLSFDLDPSNVQIEPGRAVFVKARLKPREIIWFGSKQERPYALAVQRSGVDPQSVEGTFVQRGFLPGWLATVLGMTVALAIAFVVIWLSYKPDVRSLATEQMTEVGATALPNPESDEPLAKAPKAPAEQAVPSPAAPAAGADDADGGGSGDGGGGGGGEDEAEKAEPAGPLPFRPGDGPNLFVEFAQVRLNTLKPDNPCRLTAPHTAGLMDEPTVAALKCFQTQNDERYDGVSVRTDGLGNLGRSTMTTLIMAHFGSTSPSEVQTGKNNWEVPWFNSVLLWASYTTVDDGVSTAQQLWLRTNMVYLRGEQKHRASAEANAATSTRVRVYQEGVGLPATGVADEKLFASLHAGRIVSQNDPGKVTAEDYPPAPER
;
A
#
# COMPACT_ATOMS: atom_id res chain seq x y z
N MET A 1 32.47 -57.90 -23.73
CA MET A 1 32.57 -56.43 -23.90
C MET A 1 33.09 -56.18 -25.29
N THR A 2 32.30 -55.50 -26.12
CA THR A 2 32.58 -55.17 -27.53
C THR A 2 32.90 -53.69 -27.73
N LEU A 3 33.11 -52.96 -26.63
CA LEU A 3 33.30 -51.51 -26.61
C LEU A 3 34.38 -51.14 -25.59
N TRP A 4 35.24 -50.19 -25.97
CA TRP A 4 36.14 -49.47 -25.05
C TRP A 4 35.76 -47.99 -25.02
N THR A 5 35.84 -47.38 -23.83
CA THR A 5 35.41 -45.99 -23.60
C THR A 5 36.41 -45.21 -22.75
N SER A 6 36.53 -43.90 -22.98
CA SER A 6 37.31 -42.97 -22.16
C SER A 6 36.64 -41.59 -22.11
N LEU A 7 36.63 -40.95 -20.94
CA LEU A 7 36.12 -39.58 -20.75
C LEU A 7 37.28 -38.63 -20.49
N GLU A 8 37.37 -37.56 -21.30
CA GLU A 8 38.48 -36.61 -21.31
C GLU A 8 37.96 -35.17 -21.24
N PRO A 9 38.10 -34.49 -20.08
CA PRO A 9 38.57 -34.99 -18.78
C PRO A 9 37.53 -35.84 -18.05
N ALA A 10 37.96 -36.77 -17.19
CA ALA A 10 37.06 -37.56 -16.34
C ALA A 10 36.32 -36.72 -15.27
N SER A 11 36.88 -35.56 -14.92
CA SER A 11 36.24 -34.57 -14.07
C SER A 11 36.37 -33.16 -14.66
N THR A 12 35.29 -32.39 -14.67
CA THR A 12 35.28 -30.99 -15.12
C THR A 12 34.58 -30.09 -14.11
N THR A 13 34.72 -28.77 -14.25
CA THR A 13 34.06 -27.76 -13.42
C THR A 13 33.24 -26.83 -14.31
N VAL A 14 32.05 -26.43 -13.88
CA VAL A 14 31.14 -25.57 -14.64
C VAL A 14 30.53 -24.49 -13.74
N ASP A 15 30.50 -23.25 -14.25
CA ASP A 15 29.81 -22.15 -13.60
C ASP A 15 28.31 -22.14 -13.95
N PRO A 16 27.39 -21.93 -12.99
CA PRO A 16 25.97 -21.75 -13.24
C PRO A 16 25.67 -20.58 -14.19
N GLY A 17 25.02 -20.88 -15.31
CA GLY A 17 24.80 -19.99 -16.45
C GLY A 17 25.91 -20.00 -17.50
N GLY A 18 27.02 -20.70 -17.24
CA GLY A 18 28.09 -20.98 -18.20
C GLY A 18 27.92 -22.34 -18.88
N GLY A 19 29.04 -22.89 -19.38
CA GLY A 19 29.05 -24.23 -19.95
C GLY A 19 30.42 -24.91 -19.86
N ALA A 20 30.42 -26.24 -19.83
CA ALA A 20 31.61 -27.07 -19.84
C ALA A 20 31.43 -28.24 -20.81
N THR A 21 32.52 -28.70 -21.42
CA THR A 21 32.50 -29.84 -22.36
C THR A 21 33.45 -30.95 -21.93
N VAL A 22 33.05 -32.19 -22.19
CA VAL A 22 33.85 -33.40 -21.99
C VAL A 22 33.80 -34.23 -23.26
N ARG A 23 34.93 -34.80 -23.66
CA ARG A 23 35.01 -35.69 -24.82
C ARG A 23 34.89 -37.14 -24.40
N LEU A 24 33.87 -37.82 -24.89
CA LEU A 24 33.71 -39.26 -24.80
C LEU A 24 34.37 -39.90 -26.03
N ARG A 25 35.47 -40.63 -25.83
CA ARG A 25 36.04 -41.51 -26.86
C ARG A 25 35.42 -42.89 -26.76
N VAL A 26 35.09 -43.47 -27.91
CA VAL A 26 34.40 -44.76 -28.01
C VAL A 26 35.07 -45.57 -29.11
N ARG A 27 35.49 -46.80 -28.81
CA ARG A 27 36.12 -47.71 -29.78
C ARG A 27 35.34 -49.01 -29.87
N ASN A 28 34.88 -49.34 -31.07
CA ASN A 28 34.30 -50.66 -31.35
C ASN A 28 35.43 -51.72 -31.29
N THR A 29 35.31 -52.68 -30.39
CA THR A 29 36.23 -53.82 -30.25
C THR A 29 35.59 -55.16 -30.66
N GLY A 30 34.40 -55.12 -31.25
CA GLY A 30 33.80 -56.24 -31.97
C GLY A 30 34.33 -56.38 -33.40
N ASP A 31 33.79 -57.37 -34.10
CA ASP A 31 34.12 -57.79 -35.48
C ASP A 31 33.06 -57.36 -36.52
N VAL A 32 31.94 -56.79 -36.07
CA VAL A 32 30.85 -56.25 -36.91
C VAL A 32 30.74 -54.73 -36.77
N VAL A 33 30.22 -54.06 -37.81
CA VAL A 33 29.89 -52.62 -37.78
C VAL A 33 28.62 -52.41 -36.96
N ASP A 34 28.63 -51.50 -35.99
CA ASP A 34 27.46 -51.22 -35.14
C ASP A 34 27.18 -49.71 -35.06
N GLU A 35 25.95 -49.35 -34.71
CA GLU A 35 25.52 -47.98 -34.42
C GLU A 35 25.27 -47.83 -32.92
N TYR A 36 26.10 -47.04 -32.25
CA TYR A 36 25.96 -46.75 -30.84
C TYR A 36 25.11 -45.49 -30.63
N ARG A 37 24.14 -45.56 -29.72
CA ARG A 37 23.33 -44.41 -29.27
C ARG A 37 23.82 -43.93 -27.91
N PHE A 38 23.80 -42.61 -27.71
CA PHE A 38 24.34 -41.96 -26.51
C PHE A 38 23.26 -41.17 -25.77
N GLU A 39 23.04 -41.48 -24.50
CA GLU A 39 22.07 -40.80 -23.63
C GLU A 39 22.76 -40.32 -22.34
N PRO A 40 22.68 -39.03 -21.97
CA PRO A 40 23.21 -38.57 -20.69
C PRO A 40 22.33 -39.06 -19.53
N VAL A 41 22.95 -39.45 -18.42
CA VAL A 41 22.30 -39.99 -17.22
C VAL A 41 22.92 -39.34 -15.97
N GLY A 42 22.12 -39.11 -14.94
CA GLY A 42 22.52 -38.46 -13.69
C GLY A 42 21.79 -37.14 -13.47
N ASP A 43 22.07 -36.46 -12.35
CA ASP A 43 21.31 -35.29 -11.90
C ASP A 43 21.41 -34.11 -12.89
N LEU A 44 22.51 -34.02 -13.64
CA LEU A 44 22.70 -33.00 -14.68
C LEU A 44 22.13 -33.35 -16.06
N ALA A 45 21.52 -34.53 -16.25
CA ALA A 45 20.99 -34.95 -17.55
C ALA A 45 20.01 -33.95 -18.21
N PRO A 46 19.12 -33.22 -17.48
CA PRO A 46 18.25 -32.19 -18.07
C PRO A 46 19.00 -31.01 -18.69
N TRP A 47 20.26 -30.79 -18.29
CA TRP A 47 21.12 -29.68 -18.75
C TRP A 47 22.37 -30.18 -19.49
N ALA A 48 22.39 -31.47 -19.84
CA ALA A 48 23.45 -32.11 -20.61
C ALA A 48 22.98 -32.39 -22.04
N ARG A 49 23.86 -32.16 -23.02
CA ARG A 49 23.60 -32.51 -24.43
C ARG A 49 24.78 -33.27 -25.00
N VAL A 50 24.48 -34.38 -25.67
CA VAL A 50 25.45 -35.28 -26.27
C VAL A 50 25.35 -35.18 -27.79
N GLU A 51 26.45 -34.83 -28.45
CA GLU A 51 26.52 -34.64 -29.91
C GLU A 51 27.74 -35.36 -30.51
N PRO A 52 27.57 -36.23 -31.53
CA PRO A 52 26.30 -36.71 -32.08
C PRO A 52 25.58 -37.71 -31.15
N GLN A 53 24.24 -37.77 -31.24
CA GLN A 53 23.42 -38.71 -30.45
C GLN A 53 23.52 -40.18 -30.88
N SER A 54 23.94 -40.45 -32.13
CA SER A 54 24.39 -41.77 -32.53
C SER A 54 25.64 -41.72 -33.40
N LEU A 55 26.44 -42.79 -33.37
CA LEU A 55 27.67 -42.90 -34.13
C LEU A 55 27.87 -44.33 -34.63
N ARG A 56 28.05 -44.47 -35.95
CA ARG A 56 28.40 -45.74 -36.59
C ARG A 56 29.91 -45.95 -36.53
N LEU A 57 30.35 -47.09 -36.00
CA LEU A 57 31.77 -47.43 -35.88
C LEU A 57 32.06 -48.80 -36.49
N TYR A 58 33.07 -48.82 -37.35
CA TYR A 58 33.61 -50.05 -37.93
C TYR A 58 34.46 -50.80 -36.89
N PRO A 59 34.65 -52.12 -37.04
CA PRO A 59 35.55 -52.93 -36.21
C PRO A 59 36.91 -52.26 -36.02
N GLY A 60 37.31 -52.06 -34.76
CA GLY A 60 38.59 -51.47 -34.39
C GLY A 60 38.70 -49.94 -34.52
N THR A 61 37.70 -49.23 -35.07
CA THR A 61 37.77 -47.76 -35.20
C THR A 61 37.33 -47.05 -33.92
N THR A 62 37.83 -45.83 -33.74
CA THR A 62 37.52 -44.97 -32.57
C THR A 62 36.76 -43.74 -33.03
N GLY A 63 35.61 -43.49 -32.42
CA GLY A 63 34.83 -42.26 -32.53
C GLY A 63 35.07 -41.32 -31.36
N THR A 64 34.68 -40.06 -31.53
CA THR A 64 34.60 -39.06 -30.45
C THR A 64 33.21 -38.45 -30.46
N VAL A 65 32.65 -38.29 -29.27
CA VAL A 65 31.35 -37.66 -29.00
C VAL A 65 31.59 -36.55 -27.97
N GLU A 66 30.98 -35.39 -28.18
CA GLU A 66 31.07 -34.28 -27.23
C GLU A 66 29.86 -34.29 -26.29
N VAL A 67 30.13 -34.21 -24.98
CA VAL A 67 29.14 -34.05 -23.92
C VAL A 67 29.28 -32.64 -23.40
N SER A 68 28.26 -31.82 -23.62
CA SER A 68 28.19 -30.44 -23.14
C SER A 68 27.24 -30.33 -21.95
N PHE A 69 27.61 -29.55 -20.95
CA PHE A 69 26.83 -29.26 -19.75
C PHE A 69 26.59 -27.76 -19.67
N ALA A 70 25.33 -27.34 -19.54
CA ALA A 70 24.95 -25.93 -19.43
C ALA A 70 23.91 -25.74 -18.31
N PRO A 71 24.29 -25.92 -17.03
CA PRO A 71 23.38 -25.74 -15.91
C PRO A 71 22.94 -24.27 -15.83
N PRO A 72 21.63 -23.98 -15.65
CA PRO A 72 21.13 -22.63 -15.53
C PRO A 72 21.66 -21.96 -14.26
N ARG A 73 21.65 -20.62 -14.25
CA ARG A 73 21.96 -19.82 -13.06
C ARG A 73 20.74 -19.75 -12.13
N THR A 74 20.31 -20.90 -11.62
CA THR A 74 19.18 -21.03 -10.69
C THR A 74 19.53 -21.94 -9.53
N SER A 75 18.75 -21.87 -8.45
CA SER A 75 18.90 -22.72 -7.27
C SER A 75 18.61 -24.20 -7.49
N ASP A 76 18.06 -24.57 -8.67
CA ASP A 76 17.69 -25.95 -9.02
C ASP A 76 18.92 -26.87 -9.13
N VAL A 77 20.09 -26.32 -9.47
CA VAL A 77 21.34 -27.06 -9.63
C VAL A 77 22.28 -26.76 -8.46
N ALA A 78 22.15 -27.53 -7.37
CA ALA A 78 22.96 -27.38 -6.16
C ALA A 78 24.47 -27.30 -6.43
N ALA A 79 25.21 -26.51 -5.65
CA ALA A 79 26.66 -26.44 -5.76
C ALA A 79 27.33 -27.74 -5.29
N GLY A 80 28.43 -28.15 -5.95
CA GLY A 80 29.22 -29.32 -5.57
C GLY A 80 29.43 -30.34 -6.70
N PRO A 81 29.96 -31.53 -6.39
CA PRO A 81 30.18 -32.60 -7.36
C PRO A 81 28.88 -33.32 -7.74
N HIS A 82 28.58 -33.36 -9.03
CA HIS A 82 27.49 -34.13 -9.61
C HIS A 82 28.06 -35.28 -10.45
N PRO A 83 27.88 -36.54 -10.03
CA PRO A 83 28.23 -37.67 -10.86
C PRO A 83 27.29 -37.72 -12.08
N TYR A 84 27.86 -37.98 -13.24
CA TYR A 84 27.11 -38.21 -14.47
C TYR A 84 27.61 -39.47 -15.16
N ALA A 85 26.78 -40.01 -16.03
CA ALA A 85 27.11 -41.13 -16.89
C ALA A 85 26.64 -40.84 -18.32
N VAL A 86 27.26 -41.50 -19.30
CA VAL A 86 26.69 -41.58 -20.65
C VAL A 86 26.33 -43.03 -20.91
N ARG A 87 25.04 -43.33 -21.04
CA ARG A 87 24.57 -44.64 -21.45
C ARG A 87 24.86 -44.81 -22.94
N ILE A 88 25.59 -45.86 -23.28
CA ILE A 88 25.90 -46.25 -24.65
C ILE A 88 25.15 -47.54 -24.96
N THR A 89 24.13 -47.43 -25.82
CA THR A 89 23.29 -48.55 -26.25
C THR A 89 23.70 -48.97 -27.66
N PRO A 90 24.27 -50.18 -27.88
CA PRO A 90 24.52 -50.73 -29.20
C PRO A 90 23.19 -51.05 -29.91
N THR A 91 23.16 -51.02 -31.25
CA THR A 91 21.93 -51.31 -32.00
C THR A 91 21.77 -52.81 -32.28
N GLU A 92 22.88 -53.51 -32.54
CA GLU A 92 22.87 -54.97 -32.79
C GLU A 92 22.60 -55.80 -31.52
N GLN A 93 23.10 -55.36 -30.37
CA GLN A 93 22.93 -56.02 -29.06
C GLN A 93 22.55 -54.99 -27.98
N PRO A 94 21.27 -54.60 -27.88
CA PRO A 94 20.81 -53.61 -26.90
C PRO A 94 21.11 -53.99 -25.43
N GLU A 95 21.16 -55.28 -25.12
CA GLU A 95 21.55 -55.82 -23.82
C GLU A 95 23.02 -55.59 -23.46
N ALA A 96 23.90 -55.34 -24.43
CA ALA A 96 25.32 -55.07 -24.25
C ALA A 96 25.63 -53.59 -23.95
N THR A 97 24.73 -52.91 -23.23
CA THR A 97 24.85 -51.49 -22.85
C THR A 97 26.08 -51.24 -21.97
N VAL A 98 26.82 -50.17 -22.25
CA VAL A 98 27.99 -49.73 -21.48
C VAL A 98 27.77 -48.32 -20.94
N VAL A 99 28.24 -48.05 -19.72
CA VAL A 99 27.98 -46.80 -18.99
C VAL A 99 29.30 -46.23 -18.43
N PRO A 100 30.09 -45.47 -19.21
CA PRO A 100 31.16 -44.64 -18.67
C PRO A 100 30.61 -43.56 -17.72
N GLU A 101 31.28 -43.40 -16.58
CA GLU A 101 30.96 -42.45 -15.51
C GLU A 101 32.02 -41.34 -15.40
N GLY A 102 31.59 -40.13 -15.07
CA GLY A 102 32.45 -38.97 -14.80
C GLY A 102 31.83 -38.05 -13.75
N ASN A 103 32.51 -36.95 -13.43
CA ASN A 103 32.03 -35.99 -12.42
C ASN A 103 32.09 -34.54 -12.91
N VAL A 104 31.00 -33.79 -12.73
CA VAL A 104 30.93 -32.35 -13.03
C VAL A 104 30.78 -31.60 -11.71
N THR A 105 31.75 -30.75 -11.37
CA THR A 105 31.63 -29.87 -10.20
C THR A 105 30.93 -28.58 -10.61
N VAL A 106 29.73 -28.35 -10.11
CA VAL A 106 29.00 -27.09 -10.29
C VAL A 106 29.49 -26.09 -9.24
N THR A 107 29.97 -24.92 -9.66
CA THR A 107 30.50 -23.92 -8.73
C THR A 107 29.39 -23.26 -7.89
N PRO A 108 29.71 -22.79 -6.67
CA PRO A 108 28.74 -22.10 -5.83
C PRO A 108 28.50 -20.65 -6.31
N PHE A 109 27.23 -20.30 -6.52
CA PHE A 109 26.80 -18.91 -6.58
C PHE A 109 25.82 -18.60 -5.44
N THR A 110 25.91 -17.39 -4.89
CA THR A 110 25.09 -16.96 -3.77
C THR A 110 24.34 -15.70 -4.14
N GLU A 111 23.01 -15.79 -4.19
CA GLU A 111 22.13 -14.66 -4.47
C GLU A 111 21.03 -14.67 -3.41
N VAL A 112 20.85 -13.53 -2.73
CA VAL A 112 19.91 -13.40 -1.60
C VAL A 112 19.08 -12.16 -1.82
N ARG A 113 17.78 -12.31 -1.61
CA ARG A 113 16.80 -11.23 -1.65
C ARG A 113 16.12 -11.15 -0.29
N ALA A 114 15.91 -9.93 0.20
CA ALA A 114 15.22 -9.69 1.46
C ALA A 114 14.11 -8.66 1.26
N GLU A 115 12.94 -8.88 1.85
CA GLU A 115 11.75 -8.05 1.66
C GLU A 115 10.93 -7.93 2.94
N LEU A 116 10.42 -6.73 3.26
CA LEU A 116 9.61 -6.47 4.44
C LEU A 116 8.11 -6.63 4.13
N VAL A 117 7.46 -7.53 4.87
CA VAL A 117 6.04 -7.87 4.70
C VAL A 117 5.27 -7.63 6.01
N PRO A 118 4.46 -6.56 6.12
CA PRO A 118 4.38 -5.40 5.22
C PRO A 118 5.53 -4.39 5.47
N PRO A 119 5.85 -3.52 4.49
CA PRO A 119 6.90 -2.49 4.64
C PRO A 119 6.49 -1.40 5.65
N VAL A 120 5.21 -1.01 5.64
CA VAL A 120 4.64 -0.03 6.59
C VAL A 120 3.84 -0.74 7.67
N VAL A 121 4.27 -0.62 8.93
CA VAL A 121 3.62 -1.22 10.09
C VAL A 121 3.07 -0.15 11.02
N LYS A 122 1.81 -0.27 11.44
CA LYS A 122 1.11 0.76 12.23
C LYS A 122 0.75 0.23 13.62
N GLY A 123 1.14 0.90 14.69
CA GLY A 123 0.92 0.42 16.07
C GLY A 123 1.00 1.53 17.12
N ARG A 124 0.59 1.24 18.37
CA ARG A 124 0.76 2.18 19.50
C ARG A 124 2.06 1.92 20.27
N LEU A 125 2.24 0.66 20.70
CA LEU A 125 3.34 0.22 21.56
C LEU A 125 4.26 -0.82 20.89
N ARG A 126 3.84 -1.43 19.77
CA ARG A 126 4.62 -2.45 19.04
C ARG A 126 4.29 -2.44 17.55
N GLY A 127 5.31 -2.64 16.71
CA GLY A 127 5.20 -3.06 15.31
C GLY A 127 5.50 -4.55 15.16
N ARG A 128 4.92 -5.21 14.17
CA ARG A 128 5.14 -6.65 13.89
C ARG A 128 5.34 -6.95 12.40
N PRO A 129 6.36 -6.36 11.74
CA PRO A 129 6.70 -6.77 10.37
C PRO A 129 7.27 -8.19 10.36
N LYS A 130 7.21 -8.84 9.19
CA LYS A 130 8.03 -10.03 8.89
C LYS A 130 9.08 -9.64 7.87
N LEU A 131 10.29 -10.16 8.02
CA LEU A 131 11.30 -10.10 6.97
C LEU A 131 11.31 -11.44 6.24
N ALA A 132 10.94 -11.43 4.97
CA ALA A 132 11.19 -12.55 4.07
C ALA A 132 12.67 -12.49 3.64
N VAL A 133 13.36 -13.62 3.69
CA VAL A 133 14.72 -13.77 3.16
C VAL A 133 14.75 -14.99 2.26
N ASP A 134 14.99 -14.76 0.98
CA ASP A 134 14.97 -15.77 -0.09
C ASP A 134 16.39 -16.06 -0.55
N ASN A 135 16.75 -17.34 -0.63
CA ASN A 135 18.01 -17.79 -1.20
C ASN A 135 17.80 -18.24 -2.65
N LEU A 136 18.16 -17.37 -3.59
CA LEU A 136 18.13 -17.62 -5.03
C LEU A 136 19.42 -18.31 -5.53
N GLY A 137 20.44 -18.40 -4.66
CA GLY A 137 21.68 -19.13 -4.93
C GLY A 137 21.54 -20.64 -4.88
N ASN A 138 22.54 -21.34 -5.42
CA ASN A 138 22.62 -22.81 -5.36
C ASN A 138 23.42 -23.38 -4.18
N THR A 139 23.89 -22.52 -3.28
CA THR A 139 24.55 -22.91 -2.04
C THR A 139 23.74 -22.51 -0.81
N ARG A 140 23.94 -23.21 0.31
CA ARG A 140 23.28 -22.91 1.59
C ARG A 140 23.79 -21.59 2.15
N VAL A 141 22.88 -20.65 2.41
CA VAL A 141 23.18 -19.37 3.03
C VAL A 141 23.03 -19.47 4.54
N THR A 142 23.98 -18.89 5.28
CA THR A 142 23.83 -18.59 6.71
C THR A 142 23.96 -17.09 6.90
N ALA A 143 22.99 -16.47 7.58
CA ALA A 143 22.93 -15.03 7.76
C ALA A 143 22.47 -14.66 9.19
N SER A 144 23.03 -13.58 9.72
CA SER A 144 22.58 -12.94 10.96
C SER A 144 21.72 -11.73 10.62
N LEU A 145 20.72 -11.46 11.47
CA LEU A 145 19.77 -10.38 11.25
C LEU A 145 19.92 -9.31 12.33
N ALA A 146 19.98 -8.06 11.90
CA ALA A 146 20.05 -6.88 12.76
C ALA A 146 18.95 -5.88 12.40
N GLY A 147 18.58 -5.01 13.34
CA GLY A 147 17.72 -3.87 13.09
C GLY A 147 18.43 -2.57 13.45
N SER A 148 18.21 -1.53 12.67
CA SER A 148 18.72 -0.18 12.88
C SER A 148 17.65 0.87 12.59
N ASP A 149 17.82 2.07 13.13
CA ASP A 149 16.99 3.23 12.81
C ASP A 149 17.77 4.54 12.89
N ASN A 150 17.09 5.62 12.54
CA ASN A 150 17.63 6.97 12.62
C ASN A 150 17.39 7.54 14.02
N GLY A 151 18.35 7.32 14.93
CA GLY A 151 18.43 7.99 16.23
C GLY A 151 18.08 7.15 17.47
N ASP A 152 18.20 5.82 17.42
CA ASP A 152 17.88 4.88 18.51
C ASP A 152 16.48 5.10 19.09
N GLN A 153 15.48 5.10 18.21
CA GLN A 153 14.08 5.39 18.53
C GLN A 153 13.24 4.13 18.79
N LEU A 154 13.70 3.00 18.27
CA LEU A 154 13.06 1.69 18.27
C LEU A 154 14.02 0.65 18.85
N SER A 155 13.48 -0.30 19.61
CA SER A 155 14.20 -1.54 19.95
C SER A 155 13.66 -2.70 19.12
N PHE A 156 14.60 -3.52 18.64
CA PHE A 156 14.36 -4.62 17.72
C PHE A 156 14.47 -5.96 18.44
N ASP A 157 13.57 -6.87 18.11
CA ASP A 157 13.44 -8.18 18.72
C ASP A 157 13.07 -9.15 17.58
N LEU A 158 14.09 -9.86 17.09
CA LEU A 158 14.09 -10.66 15.86
C LEU A 158 14.09 -12.15 16.22
N ASP A 159 13.09 -12.88 15.72
CA ASP A 159 12.85 -14.29 16.03
C ASP A 159 12.68 -15.12 14.74
N PRO A 160 13.66 -15.95 14.34
CA PRO A 160 15.01 -16.08 14.91
C PRO A 160 15.96 -14.93 14.46
N SER A 161 17.01 -14.66 15.22
CA SER A 161 18.04 -13.64 14.88
C SER A 161 19.18 -14.15 13.98
N ASN A 162 19.27 -15.47 13.78
CA ASN A 162 20.18 -16.11 12.83
C ASN A 162 19.38 -17.13 12.03
N VAL A 163 19.61 -17.18 10.72
CA VAL A 163 18.91 -18.08 9.79
C VAL A 163 19.89 -18.86 8.94
N GLN A 164 19.49 -20.08 8.60
CA GLN A 164 20.15 -20.91 7.62
C GLN A 164 19.11 -21.29 6.56
N ILE A 165 19.41 -21.00 5.30
CA ILE A 165 18.48 -21.02 4.20
C ILE A 165 19.07 -21.90 3.10
N GLU A 166 18.39 -23.00 2.78
CA GLU A 166 18.77 -23.90 1.70
C GLU A 166 18.56 -23.22 0.32
N PRO A 167 19.22 -23.71 -0.74
CA PRO A 167 18.94 -23.26 -2.11
C PRO A 167 17.44 -23.27 -2.45
N GLY A 168 16.96 -22.20 -3.08
CA GLY A 168 15.58 -22.08 -3.56
C GLY A 168 14.53 -21.96 -2.46
N ARG A 169 14.92 -21.68 -1.21
CA ARG A 169 13.99 -21.54 -0.08
C ARG A 169 13.91 -20.11 0.45
N ALA A 170 12.76 -19.82 1.04
CA ALA A 170 12.44 -18.60 1.77
C ALA A 170 12.35 -18.88 3.28
N VAL A 171 12.81 -17.94 4.11
CA VAL A 171 12.58 -17.94 5.56
C VAL A 171 11.93 -16.62 5.98
N PHE A 172 10.84 -16.70 6.74
CA PHE A 172 10.15 -15.55 7.32
C PHE A 172 10.57 -15.32 8.77
N VAL A 173 11.40 -14.31 9.00
CA VAL A 173 11.80 -13.88 10.35
C VAL A 173 10.75 -12.94 10.92
N LYS A 174 10.32 -13.17 12.17
CA LYS A 174 9.39 -12.28 12.86
C LYS A 174 10.18 -11.13 13.48
N ALA A 175 9.86 -9.90 13.10
CA ALA A 175 10.42 -8.71 13.73
C ALA A 175 9.39 -8.08 14.68
N ARG A 176 9.84 -7.74 15.89
CA ARG A 176 9.04 -7.02 16.88
C ARG A 176 9.71 -5.67 17.16
N LEU A 177 9.14 -4.61 16.60
CA LEU A 177 9.56 -3.24 16.86
C LEU A 177 8.88 -2.74 18.15
N LYS A 178 9.61 -2.08 19.04
CA LYS A 178 9.04 -1.38 20.21
C LYS A 178 9.60 0.05 20.25
N PRO A 179 8.79 1.10 20.12
CA PRO A 179 9.26 2.47 20.33
C PRO A 179 9.75 2.65 21.77
N ARG A 180 10.87 3.35 21.93
CA ARG A 180 11.46 3.64 23.25
C ARG A 180 10.68 4.74 23.98
N GLU A 181 10.04 5.64 23.24
CA GLU A 181 9.19 6.71 23.74
C GLU A 181 7.70 6.38 23.54
N ILE A 182 6.88 6.73 24.53
CA ILE A 182 5.43 6.50 24.48
C ILE A 182 4.70 7.82 24.23
N ILE A 183 4.06 7.93 23.06
CA ILE A 183 3.15 9.04 22.74
C ILE A 183 1.84 8.82 23.50
N TRP A 184 1.65 9.53 24.61
CA TRP A 184 0.42 9.43 25.41
C TRP A 184 -0.78 10.09 24.70
N PHE A 185 -0.61 11.35 24.29
CA PHE A 185 -1.56 12.14 23.52
C PHE A 185 -0.78 12.81 22.39
N GLY A 186 -1.35 12.90 21.18
CA GLY A 186 -0.69 13.54 20.04
C GLY A 186 -1.10 12.98 18.68
N SER A 187 -0.51 13.54 17.63
CA SER A 187 -0.61 13.08 16.25
C SER A 187 0.12 11.73 16.04
N LYS A 188 -0.08 11.12 14.85
CA LYS A 188 0.74 10.00 14.39
C LYS A 188 2.19 10.48 14.17
N GLN A 189 3.17 9.65 14.55
CA GLN A 189 4.58 9.88 14.25
C GLN A 189 5.09 8.72 13.41
N GLU A 190 5.89 9.02 12.40
CA GLU A 190 6.46 8.02 11.49
C GLU A 190 7.93 7.84 11.83
N ARG A 191 8.32 6.60 12.18
CA ARG A 191 9.68 6.24 12.59
C ARG A 191 10.24 5.26 11.56
N PRO A 192 11.11 5.71 10.63
CA PRO A 192 11.75 4.83 9.65
C PRO A 192 12.72 3.88 10.36
N TYR A 193 12.84 2.66 9.84
CA TYR A 193 13.73 1.63 10.34
C TYR A 193 14.27 0.79 9.18
N ALA A 194 15.43 0.16 9.38
CA ALA A 194 15.95 -0.84 8.46
C ALA A 194 16.16 -2.16 9.19
N LEU A 195 15.91 -3.28 8.51
CA LEU A 195 16.40 -4.59 8.92
C LEU A 195 17.50 -5.02 7.96
N ALA A 196 18.66 -5.37 8.51
CA ALA A 196 19.83 -5.78 7.76
C ALA A 196 19.99 -7.31 7.79
N VAL A 197 20.18 -7.91 6.62
CA VAL A 197 20.63 -9.31 6.47
C VAL A 197 22.14 -9.30 6.26
N GLN A 198 22.89 -9.66 7.31
CA GLN A 198 24.34 -9.73 7.30
C GLN A 198 24.81 -11.14 6.95
N ARG A 199 25.71 -11.25 5.98
CA ARG A 199 26.41 -12.50 5.61
C ARG A 199 27.91 -12.34 5.91
N SER A 200 28.61 -13.44 6.15
CA SER A 200 30.07 -13.39 6.37
C SER A 200 30.79 -12.95 5.09
N GLY A 201 31.62 -11.90 5.19
CA GLY A 201 32.47 -11.43 4.08
C GLY A 201 31.75 -10.67 2.96
N VAL A 202 30.51 -10.23 3.17
CA VAL A 202 29.72 -9.44 2.21
C VAL A 202 29.06 -8.28 2.96
N ASP A 203 28.85 -7.15 2.30
CA ASP A 203 28.13 -6.01 2.88
C ASP A 203 26.69 -6.39 3.31
N PRO A 204 26.19 -5.81 4.43
CA PRO A 204 24.81 -6.05 4.87
C PRO A 204 23.79 -5.55 3.86
N GLN A 205 22.81 -6.40 3.55
CA GLN A 205 21.66 -6.02 2.74
C GLN A 205 20.58 -5.43 3.64
N SER A 206 20.43 -4.10 3.63
CA SER A 206 19.41 -3.37 4.36
C SER A 206 18.08 -3.32 3.62
N VAL A 207 16.99 -3.62 4.31
CA VAL A 207 15.60 -3.48 3.83
C VAL A 207 14.90 -2.45 4.70
N GLU A 208 14.44 -1.36 4.09
CA GLU A 208 13.83 -0.22 4.77
C GLU A 208 12.31 -0.37 4.94
N GLY A 209 11.78 0.16 6.03
CA GLY A 209 10.34 0.20 6.31
C GLY A 209 9.99 1.31 7.29
N THR A 210 8.68 1.56 7.45
CA THR A 210 8.18 2.68 8.27
C THR A 210 7.27 2.18 9.38
N PHE A 211 7.61 2.50 10.63
CA PHE A 211 6.73 2.27 11.78
C PHE A 211 5.92 3.52 12.10
N VAL A 212 4.62 3.48 11.80
CA VAL A 212 3.68 4.56 12.15
C VAL A 212 3.20 4.35 13.58
N GLN A 213 3.81 5.08 14.51
CA GLN A 213 3.40 5.13 15.91
C GLN A 213 2.15 6.00 16.07
N ARG A 214 1.12 5.45 16.70
CA ARG A 214 -0.11 6.17 17.07
C ARG A 214 -0.09 6.49 18.57
N GLY A 215 -0.64 7.65 18.93
CA GLY A 215 -0.90 8.01 20.33
C GLY A 215 -1.71 6.95 21.09
N PHE A 216 -1.42 6.79 22.38
CA PHE A 216 -2.06 5.80 23.23
C PHE A 216 -3.53 6.14 23.51
N LEU A 217 -3.83 7.43 23.72
CA LEU A 217 -5.15 7.97 24.02
C LEU A 217 -5.58 9.02 22.95
N PRO A 218 -6.89 9.20 22.72
CA PRO A 218 -7.39 10.29 21.88
C PRO A 218 -7.06 11.67 22.48
N GLY A 219 -6.73 12.66 21.64
CA GLY A 219 -6.39 14.01 22.09
C GLY A 219 -7.51 14.70 22.90
N TRP A 220 -8.78 14.42 22.61
CA TRP A 220 -9.93 14.96 23.36
C TRP A 220 -9.97 14.50 24.82
N LEU A 221 -9.35 13.37 25.16
CA LEU A 221 -9.35 12.89 26.54
C LEU A 221 -8.47 13.77 27.44
N ALA A 222 -7.41 14.40 26.88
CA ALA A 222 -6.62 15.39 27.59
C ALA A 222 -7.42 16.68 27.86
N THR A 223 -8.26 17.13 26.91
CA THR A 223 -9.10 18.33 27.12
C THR A 223 -10.22 18.05 28.12
N VAL A 224 -10.85 16.88 28.08
CA VAL A 224 -11.84 16.46 29.10
C VAL A 224 -11.20 16.32 30.48
N LEU A 225 -10.01 15.72 30.58
CA LEU A 225 -9.28 15.62 31.86
C LEU A 225 -8.91 17.00 32.41
N GLY A 226 -8.43 17.91 31.57
CA GLY A 226 -8.17 19.31 31.96
C GLY A 226 -9.43 20.02 32.44
N MET A 227 -10.57 19.82 31.75
CA MET A 227 -11.85 20.41 32.13
C MET A 227 -12.39 19.84 33.46
N THR A 228 -12.28 18.53 33.71
CA THR A 228 -12.70 17.95 34.99
C THR A 228 -11.80 18.39 36.14
N VAL A 229 -10.49 18.55 35.92
CA VAL A 229 -9.58 19.13 36.92
C VAL A 229 -9.94 20.60 37.20
N ALA A 230 -10.21 21.40 36.17
CA ALA A 230 -10.64 22.79 36.34
C ALA A 230 -11.98 22.92 37.08
N LEU A 231 -12.96 22.07 36.76
CA LEU A 231 -14.25 22.00 37.46
C LEU A 231 -14.09 21.53 38.91
N ALA A 232 -13.20 20.58 39.20
CA ALA A 232 -12.91 20.15 40.56
C ALA A 232 -12.27 21.28 41.39
N ILE A 233 -11.33 22.04 40.81
CA ILE A 233 -10.73 23.22 41.43
C ILE A 233 -11.82 24.28 41.71
N ALA A 234 -12.66 24.59 40.71
CA ALA A 234 -13.75 25.55 40.87
C ALA A 234 -14.76 25.11 41.95
N PHE A 235 -15.12 23.83 41.99
CA PHE A 235 -15.99 23.26 43.02
C PHE A 235 -15.39 23.41 44.43
N VAL A 236 -14.10 23.11 44.60
CA VAL A 236 -13.40 23.26 45.89
C VAL A 236 -13.36 24.74 46.32
N VAL A 237 -13.10 25.67 45.39
CA VAL A 237 -13.11 27.12 45.68
C VAL A 237 -14.50 27.61 46.08
N ILE A 238 -15.55 27.20 45.37
CA ILE A 238 -16.94 27.53 45.70
C ILE A 238 -17.32 26.95 47.08
N TRP A 239 -17.00 25.68 47.33
CA TRP A 239 -17.28 24.99 48.59
C TRP A 239 -16.65 25.71 49.80
N LEU A 240 -15.37 26.11 49.69
CA LEU A 240 -14.66 26.84 50.74
C LEU A 240 -15.14 28.28 50.93
N SER A 241 -15.74 28.88 49.90
CA SER A 241 -16.24 30.27 49.93
C SER A 241 -17.70 30.38 50.39
N TYR A 242 -18.43 29.27 50.46
CA TYR A 242 -19.87 29.26 50.75
C TYR A 242 -20.14 29.39 52.25
N LYS A 243 -20.55 30.59 52.69
CA LYS A 243 -21.07 30.83 54.04
C LYS A 243 -22.60 30.70 54.04
N PRO A 244 -23.20 29.72 54.74
CA PRO A 244 -24.64 29.56 54.77
C PRO A 244 -25.31 30.56 55.73
N ASP A 245 -26.22 31.38 55.21
CA ASP A 245 -27.12 32.23 56.03
C ASP A 245 -28.20 31.37 56.70
N VAL A 246 -27.92 30.88 57.89
CA VAL A 246 -28.89 30.15 58.73
C VAL A 246 -29.89 31.10 59.38
N ARG A 247 -30.97 31.43 58.66
CA ARG A 247 -32.14 32.10 59.25
C ARG A 247 -32.89 31.15 60.18
N SER A 248 -32.69 31.36 61.49
CA SER A 248 -33.43 30.69 62.56
C SER A 248 -34.93 31.04 62.51
N LEU A 249 -35.77 30.10 62.08
CA LEU A 249 -37.21 30.15 62.30
C LEU A 249 -37.53 29.67 63.72
N ALA A 250 -37.19 30.48 64.71
CA ALA A 250 -37.57 30.25 66.10
C ALA A 250 -39.00 30.78 66.33
N THR A 251 -39.96 29.87 66.49
CA THR A 251 -41.32 30.21 66.91
C THR A 251 -41.36 30.31 68.43
N GLU A 252 -41.46 31.53 68.97
CA GLU A 252 -41.80 31.71 70.38
C GLU A 252 -43.27 31.33 70.62
N GLN A 253 -43.50 30.26 71.39
CA GLN A 253 -44.77 30.08 72.10
C GLN A 253 -44.63 30.63 73.51
N MET A 254 -45.24 31.80 73.77
CA MET A 254 -45.53 32.25 75.13
C MET A 254 -46.99 32.71 75.24
N THR A 255 -47.80 31.74 75.68
CA THR A 255 -48.91 31.84 76.64
C THR A 255 -49.64 33.18 76.78
N GLU A 256 -50.89 33.17 76.30
CA GLU A 256 -51.97 34.08 76.67
C GLU A 256 -52.24 34.08 78.19
N VAL A 257 -52.08 35.23 78.86
CA VAL A 257 -52.63 35.47 80.21
C VAL A 257 -53.18 36.90 80.34
N GLY A 258 -54.51 36.97 80.40
CA GLY A 258 -55.29 37.85 81.30
C GLY A 258 -54.94 39.34 81.38
N ALA A 259 -55.76 40.17 80.72
CA ALA A 259 -55.82 41.60 80.97
C ALA A 259 -56.66 41.94 82.23
N THR A 260 -56.16 42.83 83.09
CA THR A 260 -56.97 43.65 84.03
C THR A 260 -56.31 45.02 84.22
N ALA A 261 -57.08 46.08 84.48
CA ALA A 261 -56.67 47.46 84.17
C ALA A 261 -56.78 48.48 85.34
N LEU A 262 -55.72 49.32 85.49
CA LEU A 262 -55.70 50.75 85.91
C LEU A 262 -56.18 51.13 87.36
N PRO A 263 -55.89 52.35 87.91
CA PRO A 263 -55.13 53.53 87.40
C PRO A 263 -54.03 54.15 88.34
N ASN A 264 -53.45 55.27 87.87
CA ASN A 264 -52.41 56.22 88.38
C ASN A 264 -52.80 57.06 89.65
N PRO A 265 -52.06 58.09 90.17
CA PRO A 265 -50.69 58.62 89.90
C PRO A 265 -49.82 59.07 91.14
N GLU A 266 -48.56 59.47 90.91
CA GLU A 266 -47.78 60.64 91.47
C GLU A 266 -46.26 60.43 91.20
N SER A 267 -45.55 61.26 90.40
CA SER A 267 -45.03 62.63 90.64
C SER A 267 -43.63 62.69 91.30
N ASP A 268 -42.54 62.65 90.50
CA ASP A 268 -41.63 63.80 90.30
C ASP A 268 -40.34 63.45 89.52
N GLU A 269 -39.87 64.43 88.73
CA GLU A 269 -38.72 64.42 87.80
C GLU A 269 -37.53 65.25 88.39
N PRO A 270 -36.44 65.69 87.70
CA PRO A 270 -36.04 65.47 86.29
C PRO A 270 -34.52 65.25 86.00
N LEU A 271 -34.22 64.98 84.70
CA LEU A 271 -32.98 65.32 83.93
C LEU A 271 -31.65 64.56 84.24
N ALA A 272 -30.74 64.29 83.29
CA ALA A 272 -30.56 64.87 81.95
C ALA A 272 -30.01 63.93 80.84
N LYS A 273 -30.70 63.94 79.68
CA LYS A 273 -30.22 64.11 78.27
C LYS A 273 -29.02 63.30 77.70
N ALA A 274 -29.30 62.57 76.61
CA ALA A 274 -28.44 62.45 75.42
C ALA A 274 -28.66 63.65 74.45
N PRO A 275 -27.85 63.87 73.39
CA PRO A 275 -28.20 63.36 72.04
C PRO A 275 -27.02 63.12 71.05
N LYS A 276 -27.37 62.84 69.77
CA LYS A 276 -26.51 62.47 68.61
C LYS A 276 -26.02 63.67 67.75
N ALA A 277 -24.98 63.41 66.93
CA ALA A 277 -24.64 63.84 65.54
C ALA A 277 -25.16 65.17 64.91
N PRO A 278 -24.35 65.85 64.06
CA PRO A 278 -24.46 65.76 62.57
C PRO A 278 -23.08 65.68 61.86
N ALA A 279 -22.85 65.15 60.64
CA ALA A 279 -23.46 65.27 59.30
C ALA A 279 -22.84 66.37 58.37
N GLU A 280 -21.91 65.92 57.50
CA GLU A 280 -21.79 66.12 56.03
C GLU A 280 -21.71 67.51 55.32
N GLN A 281 -21.22 67.48 54.06
CA GLN A 281 -21.14 68.52 53.00
C GLN A 281 -19.91 69.47 53.02
N ALA A 282 -19.28 69.88 51.90
CA ALA A 282 -19.34 69.45 50.48
C ALA A 282 -18.10 69.93 49.65
N VAL A 283 -18.04 69.48 48.39
CA VAL A 283 -17.16 69.86 47.24
C VAL A 283 -17.23 71.36 46.86
N PRO A 284 -16.31 71.99 46.04
CA PRO A 284 -16.05 71.61 44.62
C PRO A 284 -14.66 71.89 44.00
N SER A 285 -14.53 71.49 42.71
CA SER A 285 -13.42 71.74 41.75
C SER A 285 -13.66 73.02 40.91
N PRO A 286 -12.68 73.60 40.17
CA PRO A 286 -12.31 73.18 38.78
C PRO A 286 -10.76 73.22 38.55
N ALA A 287 -10.12 73.10 37.36
CA ALA A 287 -10.53 73.13 35.94
C ALA A 287 -9.56 72.29 35.02
N ALA A 288 -9.48 72.60 33.72
CA ALA A 288 -8.56 72.04 32.69
C ALA A 288 -7.93 73.21 31.85
N PRO A 289 -7.40 73.14 30.57
CA PRO A 289 -7.73 72.22 29.44
C PRO A 289 -6.65 71.83 28.37
N ALA A 290 -7.03 70.90 27.44
CA ALA A 290 -6.76 70.83 25.97
C ALA A 290 -5.31 70.66 25.43
N ALA A 291 -4.99 70.15 24.22
CA ALA A 291 -5.64 69.37 23.11
C ALA A 291 -4.49 68.80 22.19
N GLY A 292 -4.63 68.09 21.06
CA GLY A 292 -5.76 67.70 20.18
C GLY A 292 -5.50 66.37 19.41
N ALA A 293 -5.71 66.30 18.07
CA ALA A 293 -5.71 65.03 17.29
C ALA A 293 -5.26 65.15 15.80
N ASP A 294 -5.39 64.03 15.06
CA ASP A 294 -5.67 63.85 13.60
C ASP A 294 -4.58 63.30 12.62
N ASP A 295 -4.95 62.14 12.02
CA ASP A 295 -4.90 61.68 10.60
C ASP A 295 -3.65 61.50 9.69
N ALA A 296 -3.89 60.61 8.70
CA ALA A 296 -3.33 60.51 7.34
C ALA A 296 -2.08 59.64 7.01
N ASP A 297 -2.37 58.49 6.38
CA ASP A 297 -1.90 57.96 5.07
C ASP A 297 -0.72 58.64 4.33
N GLY A 298 0.10 57.85 3.59
CA GLY A 298 1.15 58.41 2.71
C GLY A 298 2.23 57.45 2.21
N GLY A 299 2.15 57.09 0.93
CA GLY A 299 3.05 56.20 0.17
C GLY A 299 4.57 56.49 0.18
N GLY A 300 5.32 55.45 -0.24
CA GLY A 300 6.78 55.48 -0.39
C GLY A 300 7.26 54.55 -1.50
N SER A 301 7.09 54.96 -2.76
CA SER A 301 7.67 54.26 -3.92
C SER A 301 9.19 54.38 -3.95
N GLY A 302 9.88 53.28 -4.21
CA GLY A 302 11.29 53.26 -4.62
C GLY A 302 11.39 52.69 -6.04
N ASP A 303 11.49 53.57 -7.04
CA ASP A 303 11.72 53.19 -8.43
C ASP A 303 13.12 52.61 -8.63
N GLY A 304 13.26 51.72 -9.61
CA GLY A 304 14.46 50.93 -9.88
C GLY A 304 14.37 50.24 -11.25
N GLY A 305 13.85 50.93 -12.26
CA GLY A 305 13.75 50.40 -13.62
C GLY A 305 15.10 50.00 -14.24
N GLY A 306 15.16 48.79 -14.80
CA GLY A 306 16.28 48.29 -15.59
C GLY A 306 15.75 47.32 -16.65
N GLY A 307 15.56 47.79 -17.88
CA GLY A 307 14.94 47.03 -18.97
C GLY A 307 15.93 46.30 -19.88
N GLY A 308 15.44 45.22 -20.50
CA GLY A 308 16.12 44.39 -21.50
C GLY A 308 15.82 42.91 -21.25
N GLY A 309 15.43 42.08 -22.22
CA GLY A 309 15.14 42.32 -23.64
C GLY A 309 15.34 41.03 -24.45
N GLY A 310 14.28 40.50 -25.06
CA GLY A 310 14.24 39.14 -25.63
C GLY A 310 13.98 38.08 -24.53
N GLU A 311 13.33 36.94 -24.78
CA GLU A 311 12.89 36.30 -26.04
C GLU A 311 11.50 35.64 -25.84
N ASP A 312 10.86 35.17 -26.92
CA ASP A 312 9.51 34.58 -26.89
C ASP A 312 9.43 33.25 -26.12
N GLU A 313 9.11 33.27 -24.83
CA GLU A 313 8.65 32.09 -24.11
C GLU A 313 7.15 31.86 -24.35
N ALA A 314 6.83 30.75 -25.02
CA ALA A 314 5.47 30.35 -25.31
C ALA A 314 4.64 30.20 -24.02
N GLU A 315 3.40 30.70 -24.08
CA GLU A 315 2.40 30.66 -23.02
C GLU A 315 2.27 29.23 -22.45
N LYS A 316 2.88 29.02 -21.28
CA LYS A 316 2.99 27.71 -20.65
C LYS A 316 1.63 27.34 -20.06
N ALA A 317 0.85 26.58 -20.83
CA ALA A 317 -0.47 26.11 -20.44
C ALA A 317 -0.49 25.58 -19.00
N GLU A 318 -1.53 25.95 -18.25
CA GLU A 318 -1.72 25.50 -16.87
C GLU A 318 -1.68 23.96 -16.79
N PRO A 319 -1.10 23.38 -15.72
CA PRO A 319 -1.00 21.93 -15.59
C PRO A 319 -2.40 21.31 -15.45
N ALA A 320 -2.91 20.79 -16.56
CA ALA A 320 -4.06 19.90 -16.56
C ALA A 320 -3.82 18.77 -15.55
N GLY A 321 -4.81 18.49 -14.71
CA GLY A 321 -4.66 17.51 -13.63
C GLY A 321 -4.50 16.07 -14.14
N PRO A 322 -4.50 15.09 -13.22
CA PRO A 322 -3.84 13.79 -13.37
C PRO A 322 -4.45 12.83 -14.38
N LEU A 323 -5.58 13.21 -14.96
CA LEU A 323 -6.39 12.43 -15.88
C LEU A 323 -6.99 13.37 -16.93
N PRO A 324 -7.32 12.87 -18.12
CA PRO A 324 -7.27 11.46 -18.54
C PRO A 324 -5.86 11.02 -18.97
N PHE A 325 -5.60 9.70 -18.97
CA PHE A 325 -4.45 9.13 -19.68
C PHE A 325 -4.66 9.19 -21.19
N ARG A 326 -3.63 9.62 -21.91
CA ARG A 326 -3.62 9.90 -23.34
C ARG A 326 -2.60 9.01 -24.07
N PRO A 327 -2.71 8.84 -25.40
CA PRO A 327 -1.65 8.24 -26.20
C PRO A 327 -0.33 9.01 -26.01
N GLY A 328 0.74 8.30 -25.65
CA GLY A 328 2.06 8.86 -25.32
C GLY A 328 2.38 8.92 -23.83
N ASP A 329 1.40 8.72 -22.94
CA ASP A 329 1.66 8.61 -21.50
C ASP A 329 2.40 7.29 -21.16
N GLY A 330 3.16 7.32 -20.06
CA GLY A 330 3.94 6.18 -19.57
C GLY A 330 3.08 5.00 -19.09
N PRO A 331 3.67 3.79 -19.04
CA PRO A 331 2.94 2.57 -18.71
C PRO A 331 2.43 2.60 -17.26
N ASN A 332 1.15 2.30 -17.04
CA ASN A 332 0.55 2.33 -15.71
C ASN A 332 -0.56 1.28 -15.48
N LEU A 333 -0.80 0.96 -14.21
CA LEU A 333 -1.76 -0.05 -13.74
C LEU A 333 -3.22 0.26 -14.14
N PHE A 334 -3.58 1.53 -14.27
CA PHE A 334 -4.95 1.92 -14.59
C PHE A 334 -5.28 1.60 -16.04
N VAL A 335 -4.35 1.88 -16.96
CA VAL A 335 -4.43 1.44 -18.35
C VAL A 335 -4.39 -0.09 -18.46
N GLU A 336 -3.54 -0.77 -17.68
CA GLU A 336 -3.50 -2.24 -17.66
C GLU A 336 -4.85 -2.84 -17.22
N PHE A 337 -5.47 -2.32 -16.16
CA PHE A 337 -6.80 -2.74 -15.75
C PHE A 337 -7.84 -2.52 -16.86
N ALA A 338 -7.79 -1.37 -17.56
CA ALA A 338 -8.68 -1.10 -18.68
C ALA A 338 -8.48 -2.10 -19.82
N GLN A 339 -7.23 -2.44 -20.18
CA GLN A 339 -6.90 -3.45 -21.18
C GLN A 339 -7.44 -4.83 -20.80
N VAL A 340 -7.17 -5.30 -19.57
CA VAL A 340 -7.68 -6.56 -19.03
C VAL A 340 -9.21 -6.56 -19.04
N ARG A 341 -9.85 -5.44 -18.67
CA ARG A 341 -11.32 -5.31 -18.67
C ARG A 341 -11.92 -5.33 -20.07
N LEU A 342 -11.31 -4.64 -21.03
CA LEU A 342 -11.73 -4.63 -22.42
C LEU A 342 -11.55 -6.00 -23.09
N ASN A 343 -10.46 -6.71 -22.82
CA ASN A 343 -10.22 -8.07 -23.33
C ASN A 343 -11.23 -9.09 -22.75
N THR A 344 -11.69 -8.88 -21.52
CA THR A 344 -12.63 -9.76 -20.80
C THR A 344 -14.10 -9.34 -20.88
N LEU A 345 -14.44 -8.42 -21.79
CA LEU A 345 -15.83 -8.20 -22.20
C LEU A 345 -16.42 -9.49 -22.81
N LYS A 346 -17.75 -9.57 -22.87
CA LYS A 346 -18.44 -10.74 -23.44
C LYS A 346 -17.94 -11.03 -24.87
N PRO A 347 -17.87 -12.30 -25.31
CA PRO A 347 -17.29 -12.66 -26.61
C PRO A 347 -17.95 -11.99 -27.83
N ASP A 348 -19.22 -11.61 -27.71
CA ASP A 348 -20.06 -10.91 -28.69
C ASP A 348 -19.95 -9.37 -28.63
N ASN A 349 -19.23 -8.81 -27.66
CA ASN A 349 -19.06 -7.36 -27.56
C ASN A 349 -18.04 -6.85 -28.62
N PRO A 350 -18.42 -5.90 -29.49
CA PRO A 350 -17.56 -5.44 -30.59
C PRO A 350 -16.36 -4.58 -30.13
N CYS A 351 -16.38 -4.08 -28.90
CA CYS A 351 -15.34 -3.21 -28.33
C CYS A 351 -14.26 -3.97 -27.56
N ARG A 352 -14.25 -5.30 -27.69
CA ARG A 352 -13.34 -6.19 -26.96
C ARG A 352 -11.92 -6.07 -27.47
N LEU A 353 -10.96 -5.79 -26.58
CA LEU A 353 -9.54 -5.68 -26.92
C LEU A 353 -8.93 -7.06 -27.20
N THR A 354 -8.83 -7.42 -28.48
CA THR A 354 -8.30 -8.72 -28.94
C THR A 354 -6.96 -8.64 -29.67
N ALA A 355 -6.59 -7.45 -30.16
CA ALA A 355 -5.30 -7.24 -30.82
C ALA A 355 -4.14 -7.20 -29.80
N PRO A 356 -2.91 -7.58 -30.19
CA PRO A 356 -1.73 -7.50 -29.33
C PRO A 356 -1.50 -6.06 -28.85
N HIS A 357 -1.23 -5.90 -27.56
CA HIS A 357 -1.03 -4.61 -26.89
C HIS A 357 0.04 -4.75 -25.82
N THR A 358 0.61 -3.63 -25.38
CA THR A 358 1.60 -3.58 -24.30
C THR A 358 0.93 -3.22 -22.98
N ALA A 359 1.17 -4.03 -21.93
CA ALA A 359 0.57 -3.85 -20.61
C ALA A 359 0.78 -2.42 -20.07
N GLY A 360 -0.32 -1.73 -19.79
CA GLY A 360 -0.32 -0.38 -19.24
C GLY A 360 -0.08 0.76 -20.22
N LEU A 361 0.16 0.52 -21.51
CA LEU A 361 0.32 1.58 -22.52
C LEU A 361 -0.97 1.89 -23.29
N MET A 362 -1.19 3.19 -23.54
CA MET A 362 -2.26 3.69 -24.41
C MET A 362 -1.88 3.53 -25.90
N ASP A 363 -1.64 2.29 -26.33
CA ASP A 363 -1.33 1.95 -27.72
C ASP A 363 -2.58 2.02 -28.63
N GLU A 364 -2.37 1.99 -29.95
CA GLU A 364 -3.45 2.12 -30.94
C GLU A 364 -4.59 1.08 -30.75
N PRO A 365 -4.32 -0.22 -30.48
CA PRO A 365 -5.34 -1.19 -30.08
C PRO A 365 -6.14 -0.78 -28.84
N THR A 366 -5.45 -0.37 -27.77
CA THR A 366 -6.08 0.05 -26.51
C THR A 366 -6.97 1.27 -26.72
N VAL A 367 -6.47 2.27 -27.45
CA VAL A 367 -7.20 3.49 -27.81
C VAL A 367 -8.42 3.18 -28.68
N ALA A 368 -8.30 2.30 -29.67
CA ALA A 368 -9.42 1.90 -30.53
C ALA A 368 -10.53 1.18 -29.74
N ALA A 369 -10.16 0.27 -28.84
CA ALA A 369 -11.09 -0.43 -27.96
C ALA A 369 -11.79 0.54 -26.98
N LEU A 370 -11.05 1.49 -26.40
CA LEU A 370 -11.61 2.57 -25.55
C LEU A 370 -12.59 3.45 -26.32
N LYS A 371 -12.27 3.88 -27.56
CA LYS A 371 -13.18 4.66 -28.40
C LYS A 371 -14.50 3.93 -28.65
N CYS A 372 -14.43 2.65 -29.02
CA CYS A 372 -15.62 1.82 -29.20
C CYS A 372 -16.43 1.72 -27.90
N PHE A 373 -15.77 1.40 -26.78
CA PHE A 373 -16.43 1.22 -25.50
C PHE A 373 -17.10 2.50 -25.00
N GLN A 374 -16.42 3.64 -25.13
CA GLN A 374 -16.98 4.96 -24.81
C GLN A 374 -18.22 5.22 -25.65
N THR A 375 -18.15 5.17 -26.99
CA THR A 375 -19.30 5.41 -27.87
C THR A 375 -20.48 4.50 -27.54
N GLN A 376 -20.24 3.19 -27.34
CA GLN A 376 -21.29 2.22 -26.99
C GLN A 376 -21.99 2.52 -25.66
N ASN A 377 -21.27 3.04 -24.66
CA ASN A 377 -21.85 3.35 -23.34
C ASN A 377 -22.42 4.77 -23.27
N ASP A 378 -21.85 5.72 -24.02
CA ASP A 378 -22.24 7.13 -23.98
C ASP A 378 -23.62 7.38 -24.62
N GLU A 379 -24.05 6.55 -25.57
CA GLU A 379 -25.45 6.48 -26.03
C GLU A 379 -26.43 6.20 -24.88
N ARG A 380 -25.98 5.52 -23.82
CA ARG A 380 -26.78 5.13 -22.65
C ARG A 380 -26.63 6.10 -21.46
N TYR A 381 -25.56 6.91 -21.43
CA TYR A 381 -25.18 7.74 -20.28
C TYR A 381 -24.83 9.19 -20.67
N ASP A 382 -25.62 9.82 -21.55
CA ASP A 382 -25.56 11.26 -21.89
C ASP A 382 -24.16 11.76 -22.35
N GLY A 383 -23.38 10.93 -23.06
CA GLY A 383 -22.08 11.36 -23.55
C GLY A 383 -21.05 11.69 -22.47
N VAL A 384 -21.26 11.30 -21.20
CA VAL A 384 -20.42 11.74 -20.07
C VAL A 384 -18.96 11.34 -20.27
N SER A 385 -18.67 10.13 -20.76
CA SER A 385 -17.29 9.63 -20.86
C SER A 385 -16.48 10.44 -21.87
N VAL A 386 -17.02 10.67 -23.07
CA VAL A 386 -16.40 11.51 -24.10
C VAL A 386 -16.37 12.98 -23.67
N ARG A 387 -17.40 13.48 -22.98
CA ARG A 387 -17.48 14.89 -22.52
C ARG A 387 -16.49 15.22 -21.40
N THR A 388 -16.09 14.25 -20.58
CA THR A 388 -15.21 14.47 -19.41
C THR A 388 -13.80 13.90 -19.57
N ASP A 389 -13.63 12.77 -20.25
CA ASP A 389 -12.32 12.18 -20.51
C ASP A 389 -11.81 12.46 -21.94
N GLY A 390 -12.70 12.70 -22.91
CA GLY A 390 -12.32 12.80 -24.32
C GLY A 390 -12.18 11.44 -25.01
N LEU A 391 -12.56 11.40 -26.29
CA LEU A 391 -12.69 10.18 -27.08
C LEU A 391 -11.35 9.46 -27.31
N GLY A 392 -11.21 8.27 -26.72
CA GLY A 392 -10.04 7.41 -26.78
C GLY A 392 -9.04 7.58 -25.64
N ASN A 393 -9.29 8.50 -24.70
CA ASN A 393 -8.49 8.66 -23.50
C ASN A 393 -9.10 7.86 -22.34
N LEU A 394 -8.28 7.45 -21.36
CA LEU A 394 -8.75 6.78 -20.15
C LEU A 394 -8.76 7.75 -18.97
N GLY A 395 -9.91 8.35 -18.69
CA GLY A 395 -10.10 9.14 -17.48
C GLY A 395 -11.08 8.49 -16.51
N ARG A 396 -11.68 9.33 -15.67
CA ARG A 396 -12.41 8.88 -14.48
C ARG A 396 -13.76 8.27 -14.81
N SER A 397 -14.48 8.84 -15.78
CA SER A 397 -15.82 8.39 -16.15
C SER A 397 -15.74 7.09 -16.92
N THR A 398 -14.80 7.00 -17.87
CA THR A 398 -14.48 5.78 -18.62
C THR A 398 -14.04 4.66 -17.68
N MET A 399 -13.15 4.93 -16.73
CA MET A 399 -12.74 3.95 -15.72
C MET A 399 -13.91 3.52 -14.83
N THR A 400 -14.71 4.46 -14.33
CA THR A 400 -15.90 4.14 -13.51
C THR A 400 -16.88 3.25 -14.29
N THR A 401 -17.14 3.55 -15.56
CA THR A 401 -18.01 2.76 -16.44
C THR A 401 -17.42 1.37 -16.75
N LEU A 402 -16.12 1.25 -17.00
CA LEU A 402 -15.42 -0.03 -17.18
C LEU A 402 -15.56 -0.95 -15.95
N ILE A 403 -15.41 -0.39 -14.74
CA ILE A 403 -15.59 -1.12 -13.48
C ILE A 403 -17.08 -1.45 -13.27
N MET A 404 -17.98 -0.47 -13.44
CA MET A 404 -19.41 -0.63 -13.17
C MET A 404 -20.11 -1.62 -14.13
N ALA A 405 -19.58 -1.80 -15.34
CA ALA A 405 -20.03 -2.84 -16.28
C ALA A 405 -19.90 -4.28 -15.73
N HIS A 406 -19.22 -4.48 -14.60
CA HIS A 406 -19.20 -5.77 -13.90
C HIS A 406 -20.56 -6.14 -13.31
N PHE A 407 -21.25 -5.18 -12.69
CA PHE A 407 -22.49 -5.38 -11.92
C PHE A 407 -23.76 -5.63 -12.75
N GLY A 408 -23.64 -5.96 -14.05
CA GLY A 408 -24.73 -5.84 -15.03
C GLY A 408 -26.05 -6.54 -14.69
N SER A 409 -26.03 -7.59 -13.87
CA SER A 409 -27.23 -8.22 -13.28
C SER A 409 -27.07 -8.52 -11.77
N THR A 410 -26.09 -7.90 -11.11
CA THR A 410 -25.83 -8.10 -9.67
C THR A 410 -26.78 -7.22 -8.87
N SER A 411 -27.47 -7.79 -7.88
CA SER A 411 -28.34 -7.01 -6.99
C SER A 411 -27.52 -6.08 -6.09
N PRO A 412 -27.95 -4.82 -5.86
CA PRO A 412 -27.34 -3.92 -4.88
C PRO A 412 -27.26 -4.52 -3.46
N SER A 413 -28.13 -5.49 -3.14
CA SER A 413 -28.11 -6.21 -1.86
C SER A 413 -26.82 -6.99 -1.60
N GLU A 414 -26.04 -7.37 -2.62
CA GLU A 414 -24.77 -8.08 -2.45
C GLU A 414 -23.63 -7.20 -1.93
N VAL A 415 -23.78 -5.88 -1.92
CA VAL A 415 -22.74 -4.93 -1.48
C VAL A 415 -23.20 -4.04 -0.32
N GLN A 416 -24.32 -4.39 0.31
CA GLN A 416 -24.83 -3.73 1.53
C GLN A 416 -23.99 -4.08 2.77
N THR A 417 -24.11 -3.23 3.79
CA THR A 417 -23.28 -3.34 5.01
C THR A 417 -23.42 -4.71 5.68
N GLY A 418 -22.29 -5.35 6.01
CA GLY A 418 -22.21 -6.69 6.61
C GLY A 418 -22.10 -7.83 5.59
N LYS A 419 -22.20 -7.57 4.28
CA LYS A 419 -21.87 -8.56 3.24
C LYS A 419 -20.35 -8.74 3.16
N ASN A 420 -19.89 -9.98 3.09
CA ASN A 420 -18.49 -10.32 2.83
C ASN A 420 -18.43 -11.32 1.68
N ASN A 421 -18.13 -10.82 0.48
CA ASN A 421 -18.09 -11.58 -0.76
C ASN A 421 -17.08 -10.93 -1.74
N TRP A 422 -17.05 -11.44 -2.97
CA TRP A 422 -16.16 -10.98 -4.04
C TRP A 422 -16.74 -9.80 -4.86
N GLU A 423 -17.98 -9.38 -4.61
CA GLU A 423 -18.63 -8.19 -5.22
C GLU A 423 -18.21 -6.89 -4.52
N VAL A 424 -17.92 -6.94 -3.22
CA VAL A 424 -17.48 -5.78 -2.43
C VAL A 424 -16.15 -5.15 -2.93
N PRO A 425 -15.09 -5.89 -3.32
CA PRO A 425 -13.90 -5.33 -3.98
C PRO A 425 -14.23 -4.48 -5.22
N TRP A 426 -15.12 -4.97 -6.09
CA TRP A 426 -15.60 -4.23 -7.25
C TRP A 426 -16.31 -2.93 -6.82
N PHE A 427 -17.19 -3.00 -5.83
CA PHE A 427 -18.00 -1.86 -5.39
C PHE A 427 -17.15 -0.79 -4.69
N ASN A 428 -16.19 -1.20 -3.85
CA ASN A 428 -15.22 -0.31 -3.26
C ASN A 428 -14.35 0.40 -4.32
N SER A 429 -14.06 -0.26 -5.44
CA SER A 429 -13.35 0.33 -6.58
C SER A 429 -14.22 1.37 -7.31
N VAL A 430 -15.47 1.04 -7.65
CA VAL A 430 -16.41 2.00 -8.28
C VAL A 430 -16.56 3.24 -7.40
N LEU A 431 -16.86 3.07 -6.09
CA LEU A 431 -17.06 4.20 -5.19
C LEU A 431 -15.85 5.12 -5.09
N LEU A 432 -14.62 4.59 -5.12
CA LEU A 432 -13.42 5.42 -5.17
C LEU A 432 -13.40 6.25 -6.45
N TRP A 433 -13.40 5.61 -7.61
CA TRP A 433 -13.27 6.27 -8.91
C TRP A 433 -14.39 7.28 -9.19
N ALA A 434 -15.62 6.92 -8.83
CA ALA A 434 -16.79 7.76 -8.99
C ALA A 434 -16.78 9.00 -8.08
N SER A 435 -16.12 8.97 -6.91
CA SER A 435 -16.28 10.00 -5.86
C SER A 435 -15.06 10.82 -5.48
N TYR A 436 -13.83 10.43 -5.85
CA TYR A 436 -12.64 11.16 -5.37
C TYR A 436 -12.55 12.59 -5.93
N THR A 437 -11.88 13.48 -5.20
CA THR A 437 -11.52 14.84 -5.64
C THR A 437 -10.04 15.13 -5.45
N THR A 438 -9.37 14.34 -4.61
CA THR A 438 -7.92 14.32 -4.44
C THR A 438 -7.46 12.86 -4.32
N VAL A 439 -6.33 12.53 -4.94
CA VAL A 439 -5.65 11.25 -4.80
C VAL A 439 -4.41 11.46 -3.93
N ASP A 440 -4.56 11.18 -2.64
CA ASP A 440 -3.44 10.99 -1.71
C ASP A 440 -2.94 9.53 -1.74
N ASP A 441 -1.85 9.22 -1.03
CA ASP A 441 -1.28 7.86 -1.00
C ASP A 441 -2.28 6.80 -0.51
N GLY A 442 -3.22 7.17 0.37
CA GLY A 442 -4.27 6.30 0.87
C GLY A 442 -5.31 5.97 -0.19
N VAL A 443 -5.69 6.96 -1.01
CA VAL A 443 -6.56 6.78 -2.18
C VAL A 443 -5.84 5.97 -3.26
N SER A 444 -4.60 6.32 -3.62
CA SER A 444 -3.78 5.59 -4.61
C SER A 444 -3.59 4.13 -4.19
N THR A 445 -3.16 3.86 -2.95
CA THR A 445 -2.99 2.50 -2.41
C THR A 445 -4.30 1.70 -2.48
N ALA A 446 -5.43 2.33 -2.16
CA ALA A 446 -6.73 1.67 -2.23
C ALA A 446 -7.15 1.37 -3.68
N GLN A 447 -6.94 2.30 -4.62
CA GLN A 447 -7.20 2.07 -6.04
C GLN A 447 -6.34 0.92 -6.58
N GLN A 448 -5.03 0.92 -6.30
CA GLN A 448 -4.13 -0.17 -6.70
C GLN A 448 -4.59 -1.52 -6.15
N LEU A 449 -4.88 -1.60 -4.84
CA LEU A 449 -5.32 -2.83 -4.18
C LEU A 449 -6.60 -3.41 -4.83
N TRP A 450 -7.62 -2.59 -5.04
CA TRP A 450 -8.88 -3.07 -5.60
C TRP A 450 -8.78 -3.40 -7.08
N LEU A 451 -8.03 -2.63 -7.88
CA LEU A 451 -7.86 -2.93 -9.30
C LEU A 451 -7.09 -4.23 -9.52
N ARG A 452 -5.98 -4.48 -8.79
CA ARG A 452 -5.26 -5.77 -8.84
C ARG A 452 -6.15 -6.94 -8.43
N THR A 453 -6.92 -6.78 -7.34
CA THR A 453 -7.92 -7.76 -6.90
C THR A 453 -8.95 -8.08 -8.01
N ASN A 454 -9.42 -7.05 -8.71
CA ASN A 454 -10.39 -7.20 -9.78
C ASN A 454 -9.76 -7.81 -11.06
N MET A 455 -8.48 -7.56 -11.36
CA MET A 455 -7.78 -8.22 -12.48
C MET A 455 -7.66 -9.73 -12.26
N VAL A 456 -7.33 -10.20 -11.05
CA VAL A 456 -7.33 -11.63 -10.69
C VAL A 456 -8.71 -12.27 -10.97
N TYR A 457 -9.80 -11.55 -10.65
CA TYR A 457 -11.15 -12.01 -11.01
C TYR A 457 -11.36 -12.10 -12.53
N LEU A 458 -10.95 -11.08 -13.29
CA LEU A 458 -11.14 -10.99 -14.74
C LEU A 458 -10.31 -12.03 -15.51
N ARG A 459 -9.08 -12.32 -15.07
CA ARG A 459 -8.19 -13.35 -15.66
C ARG A 459 -8.71 -14.79 -15.45
N GLY A 460 -9.83 -14.97 -14.75
CA GLY A 460 -10.48 -16.26 -14.56
C GLY A 460 -9.89 -17.10 -13.42
N GLU A 461 -9.03 -16.52 -12.60
CA GLU A 461 -8.33 -17.17 -11.48
C GLU A 461 -9.26 -17.40 -10.28
N GLN A 462 -10.32 -18.19 -10.47
CA GLN A 462 -11.41 -18.33 -9.50
C GLN A 462 -10.97 -18.80 -8.11
N LYS A 463 -9.84 -19.52 -8.01
CA LYS A 463 -9.22 -19.97 -6.76
C LYS A 463 -8.55 -18.85 -5.95
N HIS A 464 -8.31 -17.69 -6.56
CA HIS A 464 -7.58 -16.55 -5.97
C HIS A 464 -8.45 -15.30 -5.78
N ARG A 465 -9.77 -15.42 -5.96
CA ARG A 465 -10.74 -14.34 -5.71
C ARG A 465 -10.70 -13.91 -4.24
N ALA A 466 -10.15 -12.73 -3.97
CA ALA A 466 -10.28 -12.11 -2.66
C ALA A 466 -11.73 -11.67 -2.40
N SER A 467 -12.16 -11.76 -1.15
CA SER A 467 -13.40 -11.17 -0.66
C SER A 467 -13.10 -9.96 0.22
N ALA A 468 -14.06 -9.07 0.36
CA ALA A 468 -14.00 -7.96 1.31
C ALA A 468 -15.35 -7.78 2.01
N GLU A 469 -15.31 -7.28 3.24
CA GLU A 469 -16.52 -6.91 3.98
C GLU A 469 -16.94 -5.48 3.63
N ALA A 470 -18.20 -5.31 3.22
CA ALA A 470 -18.85 -4.02 3.11
C ALA A 470 -19.08 -3.47 4.52
N ASN A 471 -18.11 -2.71 5.02
CA ASN A 471 -18.09 -2.24 6.40
C ASN A 471 -18.53 -0.78 6.51
N ALA A 472 -18.42 -0.20 7.70
CA ALA A 472 -18.80 1.19 7.97
C ALA A 472 -18.10 2.22 7.04
N ALA A 473 -16.88 1.95 6.57
CA ALA A 473 -16.20 2.83 5.61
C ALA A 473 -16.83 2.76 4.21
N THR A 474 -17.33 1.60 3.79
CA THR A 474 -18.11 1.46 2.54
C THR A 474 -19.40 2.26 2.64
N SER A 475 -20.18 2.12 3.72
CA SER A 475 -21.42 2.92 3.90
C SER A 475 -21.16 4.43 4.02
N THR A 476 -20.03 4.82 4.61
CA THR A 476 -19.60 6.23 4.63
C THR A 476 -19.31 6.75 3.22
N ARG A 477 -18.61 5.98 2.37
CA ARG A 477 -18.35 6.36 0.96
C ARG A 477 -19.63 6.42 0.14
N VAL A 478 -20.56 5.48 0.34
CA VAL A 478 -21.90 5.52 -0.27
C VAL A 478 -22.61 6.82 0.09
N ARG A 479 -22.60 7.22 1.37
CA ARG A 479 -23.22 8.47 1.82
C ARG A 479 -22.61 9.69 1.14
N VAL A 480 -21.28 9.81 1.14
CA VAL A 480 -20.54 10.91 0.48
C VAL A 480 -20.86 10.98 -1.01
N TYR A 481 -20.99 9.83 -1.68
CA TYR A 481 -21.40 9.79 -3.08
C TYR A 481 -22.85 10.26 -3.28
N GLN A 482 -23.79 9.72 -2.49
CA GLN A 482 -25.21 10.07 -2.54
C GLN A 482 -25.45 11.57 -2.34
N GLU A 483 -24.87 12.15 -1.28
CA GLU A 483 -24.87 13.60 -1.02
C GLU A 483 -24.32 14.37 -2.23
N GLY A 484 -23.27 13.84 -2.85
CA GLY A 484 -22.63 14.44 -4.01
C GLY A 484 -23.49 14.47 -5.29
N VAL A 485 -24.30 13.43 -5.53
CA VAL A 485 -25.20 13.35 -6.70
C VAL A 485 -26.64 13.77 -6.39
N GLY A 486 -26.91 14.34 -5.20
CA GLY A 486 -28.24 14.80 -4.80
C GLY A 486 -29.22 13.67 -4.44
N LEU A 487 -28.72 12.46 -4.16
CA LEU A 487 -29.51 11.35 -3.63
C LEU A 487 -29.62 11.43 -2.09
N PRO A 488 -30.66 10.82 -1.49
CA PRO A 488 -30.75 10.71 -0.03
C PRO A 488 -29.53 9.98 0.56
N ALA A 489 -28.92 10.61 1.58
CA ALA A 489 -27.66 10.25 2.23
C ALA A 489 -27.74 8.98 3.13
N THR A 490 -28.43 7.93 2.68
CA THR A 490 -28.74 6.73 3.47
C THR A 490 -27.50 5.94 3.88
N GLY A 491 -26.45 5.94 3.04
CA GLY A 491 -25.31 5.02 3.18
C GLY A 491 -25.64 3.58 2.75
N VAL A 492 -26.81 3.34 2.15
CA VAL A 492 -27.27 2.03 1.68
C VAL A 492 -27.08 1.91 0.18
N ALA A 493 -26.55 0.78 -0.28
CA ALA A 493 -26.52 0.44 -1.69
C ALA A 493 -27.92 0.04 -2.17
N ASP A 494 -28.53 0.91 -2.97
CA ASP A 494 -29.85 0.72 -3.60
C ASP A 494 -29.77 0.91 -5.13
N GLU A 495 -30.89 0.65 -5.81
CA GLU A 495 -31.00 0.78 -7.27
C GLU A 495 -30.72 2.20 -7.78
N LYS A 496 -31.05 3.24 -6.98
CA LYS A 496 -30.82 4.63 -7.35
C LYS A 496 -29.34 4.97 -7.31
N LEU A 497 -28.64 4.50 -6.28
CA LEU A 497 -27.18 4.58 -6.21
C LEU A 497 -26.56 3.88 -7.42
N PHE A 498 -26.92 2.62 -7.69
CA PHE A 498 -26.35 1.86 -8.80
C PHE A 498 -26.57 2.55 -10.15
N ALA A 499 -27.78 3.04 -10.43
CA ALA A 499 -28.07 3.82 -11.63
C ALA A 499 -27.21 5.10 -11.73
N SER A 500 -26.96 5.77 -10.60
CA SER A 500 -26.14 6.99 -10.54
C SER A 500 -24.62 6.76 -10.56
N LEU A 501 -24.14 5.52 -10.43
CA LEU A 501 -22.70 5.20 -10.42
C LEU A 501 -22.11 5.00 -11.83
N HIS A 502 -22.95 4.84 -12.86
CA HIS A 502 -22.48 4.81 -14.24
C HIS A 502 -21.85 6.16 -14.62
N ALA A 503 -20.64 6.14 -15.18
CA ALA A 503 -19.76 7.30 -15.41
C ALA A 503 -19.37 8.14 -14.16
N GLY A 504 -19.99 7.95 -13.00
CA GLY A 504 -19.59 8.59 -11.74
C GLY A 504 -19.96 10.07 -11.61
N ARG A 505 -19.46 10.73 -10.55
CA ARG A 505 -19.74 12.15 -10.26
C ARG A 505 -18.61 13.03 -10.78
N ILE A 506 -18.58 13.29 -12.09
CA ILE A 506 -17.58 14.16 -12.73
C ILE A 506 -18.31 15.28 -13.49
N VAL A 507 -17.98 16.52 -13.15
CA VAL A 507 -18.76 17.70 -13.56
C VAL A 507 -18.18 18.39 -14.81
N SER A 508 -16.86 18.29 -15.04
CA SER A 508 -16.23 18.79 -16.27
C SER A 508 -14.91 18.09 -16.60
N GLN A 509 -14.45 18.25 -17.84
CA GLN A 509 -13.13 17.83 -18.31
C GLN A 509 -11.96 18.61 -17.66
N ASN A 510 -12.24 19.79 -17.10
CA ASN A 510 -11.22 20.75 -16.65
C ASN A 510 -10.95 20.69 -15.14
N ASP A 511 -11.69 19.88 -14.38
CA ASP A 511 -11.40 19.58 -12.97
C ASP A 511 -11.30 18.05 -12.74
N PRO A 512 -10.23 17.40 -13.22
CA PRO A 512 -9.98 15.97 -13.01
C PRO A 512 -9.62 15.61 -11.55
N GLY A 513 -9.56 16.58 -10.65
CA GLY A 513 -9.11 16.45 -9.27
C GLY A 513 -7.61 16.69 -9.09
N LYS A 514 -7.14 16.63 -7.84
CA LYS A 514 -5.72 16.85 -7.47
C LYS A 514 -5.00 15.53 -7.18
N VAL A 515 -3.69 15.47 -7.38
CA VAL A 515 -2.84 14.37 -6.88
C VAL A 515 -1.81 14.93 -5.92
N THR A 516 -1.66 14.25 -4.80
CA THR A 516 -0.58 14.47 -3.83
C THR A 516 0.10 13.15 -3.44
N ALA A 517 -0.26 12.04 -4.11
CA ALA A 517 0.37 10.75 -3.92
C ALA A 517 1.74 10.71 -4.61
N GLU A 518 2.75 10.13 -3.95
CA GLU A 518 4.12 10.09 -4.47
C GLU A 518 4.24 9.10 -5.66
N ASP A 519 3.60 7.92 -5.54
CA ASP A 519 3.59 6.87 -6.57
C ASP A 519 2.37 7.00 -7.53
N TYR A 520 2.26 8.11 -8.25
CA TYR A 520 1.22 8.32 -9.26
C TYR A 520 1.78 8.79 -10.61
N PRO A 521 1.40 8.17 -11.75
CA PRO A 521 0.54 6.98 -11.84
C PRO A 521 1.30 5.70 -11.44
N PRO A 522 0.63 4.73 -10.79
CA PRO A 522 1.28 3.51 -10.33
C PRO A 522 1.68 2.60 -11.50
N ALA A 523 2.85 1.99 -11.41
CA ALA A 523 3.37 1.06 -12.41
C ALA A 523 2.45 -0.17 -12.60
N PRO A 524 2.42 -0.77 -13.81
CA PRO A 524 1.71 -2.02 -14.09
C PRO A 524 2.16 -3.19 -13.18
N GLU A 525 1.41 -4.28 -13.19
CA GLU A 525 1.91 -5.56 -12.68
C GLU A 525 3.13 -6.01 -13.50
N ARG A 526 4.07 -6.72 -12.84
CA ARG A 526 5.31 -7.23 -13.42
C ARG A 526 5.24 -8.75 -13.61
#